data_AF-A0A7S1D8U4-F1
#
_entry.id   AF-A0A7S1D8U4-F1
#
_cell.length_a   1.000
_cell.length_b   1.000
_cell.length_c   1.000
_cell.angle_alpha   90.00
_cell.angle_beta   90.00
_cell.angle_gamma   90.00
#
_symmetry.space_group_name_H-M   'P 1'
#
loop_
_entity.id
_entity.type
_entity.pdbx_description
1 polymer ?
#
loop_
_entity_poly.entity_id
_entity_poly.type
_entity_poly.pdbx_seq_one_letter_code
_entity_poly.pdbx_strand_id
1 'polypeptide(L)'
;EKVVPFHRHGIRSLYYAFLSVFKGIYEARVMSVGGKFNLLAMSFFILTIIAVYTANLTAILTQEALVSPISSLTDIVDRDLRICSIRTGYLNIRSLYGNVGKFVKDPVELGGDGMPGFNCPDCNVAQRVFDFLDPIKADTDERYCHVAITQEQDLVVLHSKGQHCNKTTVGHPVANAQTGIPSLLR
;
A
#
# COMPACT_ATOMS: atom_id res chain seq x y z
N GLU A 1 -0.09 -23.44 64.13
CA GLU A 1 0.43 -23.09 62.79
C GLU A 1 -0.65 -23.42 61.75
N LYS A 2 -1.30 -22.43 61.14
CA LYS A 2 -2.42 -22.68 60.21
C LYS A 2 -1.86 -23.01 58.83
N VAL A 3 -2.04 -24.25 58.39
CA VAL A 3 -1.63 -24.73 57.07
C VAL A 3 -2.40 -23.94 56.02
N VAL A 4 -1.68 -23.12 55.26
CA VAL A 4 -2.26 -22.33 54.17
C VAL A 4 -2.55 -23.28 53.00
N PRO A 5 -3.77 -23.26 52.42
CA PRO A 5 -4.12 -24.23 51.39
C PRO A 5 -3.38 -23.95 50.07
N PHE A 6 -2.94 -25.03 49.40
CA PHE A 6 -2.07 -25.01 48.21
C PHE A 6 -2.61 -24.15 47.05
N HIS A 7 -3.93 -24.11 46.83
CA HIS A 7 -4.56 -23.28 45.80
C HIS A 7 -4.24 -21.79 45.96
N ARG A 8 -4.11 -21.32 47.21
CA ARG A 8 -3.84 -19.91 47.53
C ARG A 8 -2.42 -19.51 47.15
N HIS A 9 -1.48 -20.47 47.18
CA HIS A 9 -0.13 -20.27 46.67
C HIS A 9 -0.10 -20.25 45.14
N GLY A 10 -0.83 -21.13 44.48
CA GLY A 10 -0.94 -21.15 43.01
C GLY A 10 -1.50 -19.84 42.44
N ILE A 11 -2.62 -19.35 42.98
CA ILE A 11 -3.26 -18.10 42.53
C ILE A 11 -2.35 -16.90 42.76
N ARG A 12 -1.66 -16.85 43.91
CA ARG A 12 -0.73 -15.76 44.23
C ARG A 12 0.48 -15.75 43.29
N SER A 13 1.01 -16.92 42.94
CA SER A 13 2.08 -17.06 41.95
C SER A 13 1.64 -16.62 40.56
N LEU A 14 0.43 -17.01 40.13
CA LEU A 14 -0.14 -16.59 38.84
C LEU A 14 -0.34 -15.06 38.80
N TYR A 15 -0.84 -14.48 39.89
CA TYR A 15 -1.05 -13.04 40.02
C TYR A 15 0.26 -12.25 39.98
N TYR A 16 1.31 -12.73 40.64
CA TYR A 16 2.64 -12.10 40.56
C TYR A 16 3.28 -12.27 39.18
N ALA A 17 3.08 -13.40 38.51
CA ALA A 17 3.54 -13.58 37.13
C ALA A 17 2.83 -12.61 36.17
N PHE A 18 1.51 -12.43 36.32
CA PHE A 18 0.74 -11.46 35.55
C PHE A 18 1.22 -10.02 35.80
N LEU A 19 1.35 -9.61 37.07
CA LEU A 19 1.87 -8.29 37.41
C LEU A 19 3.30 -8.05 36.89
N SER A 20 4.13 -9.09 36.91
CA SER A 20 5.48 -9.04 36.37
C SER A 20 5.49 -8.73 34.86
N VAL A 21 4.60 -9.37 34.09
CA VAL A 21 4.49 -9.16 32.64
C VAL A 21 3.97 -7.76 32.30
N PHE A 22 2.95 -7.26 33.02
CA PHE A 22 2.23 -6.05 32.62
C PHE A 22 2.69 -4.76 33.33
N LYS A 23 3.28 -4.84 34.52
CA LYS A 23 3.69 -3.65 35.29
C LYS A 23 5.19 -3.51 35.47
N GLY A 24 6.01 -4.51 35.11
CA GLY A 24 7.47 -4.44 35.19
C GLY A 24 8.06 -4.33 36.61
N ILE A 25 7.24 -4.43 37.66
CA ILE A 25 7.69 -4.34 39.06
C ILE A 25 8.01 -5.75 39.58
N TYR A 26 9.29 -6.01 39.83
CA TYR A 26 9.79 -7.24 40.44
C TYR A 26 10.14 -7.02 41.91
N GLU A 27 9.41 -7.68 42.83
CA GLU A 27 9.87 -7.92 44.21
C GLU A 27 10.03 -9.43 44.52
N ALA A 28 10.19 -10.26 43.49
CA ALA A 28 10.50 -11.68 43.69
C ALA A 28 12.01 -11.86 43.90
N ARG A 29 12.47 -11.87 45.16
CA ARG A 29 13.86 -12.19 45.50
C ARG A 29 14.09 -13.70 45.29
N VAL A 30 14.50 -14.09 44.09
CA VAL A 30 14.79 -15.49 43.74
C VAL A 30 16.18 -15.88 44.29
N MET A 31 16.19 -16.71 45.33
CA MET A 31 17.42 -17.09 46.05
C MET A 31 18.20 -18.23 45.36
N SER A 32 17.53 -19.12 44.62
CA SER A 32 18.15 -20.32 44.03
C SER A 32 18.75 -20.04 42.65
N VAL A 33 19.89 -20.68 42.34
CA VAL A 33 20.57 -20.57 41.03
C VAL A 33 19.65 -21.03 39.90
N GLY A 34 18.92 -22.14 40.08
CA GLY A 34 17.95 -22.62 39.09
C GLY A 34 16.79 -21.66 38.85
N GLY A 35 16.33 -20.97 39.90
CA GLY A 35 15.28 -19.95 39.77
C GLY A 35 15.73 -18.73 38.97
N LYS A 36 17.01 -18.33 39.09
CA LYS A 36 17.61 -17.25 38.30
C LYS A 36 17.67 -17.59 36.81
N PHE A 37 18.10 -18.81 36.45
CA PHE A 37 18.10 -19.27 35.06
C PHE A 37 16.69 -19.31 34.46
N ASN A 38 15.71 -19.83 35.21
CA ASN A 38 14.32 -19.86 34.76
C ASN A 38 13.74 -18.45 34.56
N LEU A 39 14.03 -17.52 35.48
CA LEU A 39 13.60 -16.13 35.37
C LEU A 39 14.23 -15.44 34.15
N LEU A 40 15.52 -15.68 33.90
CA LEU A 40 16.23 -15.14 32.74
C LEU A 40 15.66 -15.69 31.42
N ALA A 41 15.39 -16.99 31.35
CA ALA A 41 14.77 -17.62 30.18
C ALA A 41 13.35 -17.08 29.92
N MET A 42 12.53 -16.96 30.97
CA MET A 42 11.18 -16.38 30.85
C MET A 42 11.23 -14.91 30.45
N SER A 43 12.17 -14.13 30.98
CA SER A 43 12.37 -12.73 30.59
C SER A 43 12.75 -12.61 29.11
N PHE A 44 13.68 -13.44 28.64
CA PHE A 44 14.07 -13.45 27.23
C PHE A 44 12.87 -13.80 26.32
N PHE A 45 12.11 -14.84 26.69
CA PHE A 45 10.92 -15.25 25.95
C PHE A 45 9.85 -14.15 25.86
N ILE A 46 9.55 -13.48 26.98
CA ILE A 46 8.60 -12.36 27.01
C ILE A 46 9.09 -11.21 26.12
N LEU A 47 10.38 -10.86 26.19
CA LEU A 47 10.96 -9.82 25.34
C LEU A 47 10.84 -10.17 23.85
N THR A 48 11.10 -11.43 23.46
CA THR A 48 10.93 -11.88 22.07
C THR A 48 9.48 -11.78 21.61
N ILE A 49 8.51 -12.19 22.45
CA ILE A 49 7.08 -12.07 22.11
C ILE A 49 6.69 -10.60 21.90
N ILE A 50 7.08 -9.71 22.81
CA ILE A 50 6.77 -8.28 22.70
C ILE A 50 7.41 -7.69 21.44
N ALA A 51 8.65 -8.07 21.12
CA ALA A 51 9.35 -7.62 19.92
C ALA A 51 8.62 -8.07 18.64
N VAL A 52 8.24 -9.35 18.54
CA VAL A 52 7.51 -9.87 17.37
C VAL A 52 6.13 -9.22 17.24
N TYR A 53 5.41 -9.07 18.34
CA TYR A 53 4.12 -8.38 18.34
C TYR A 53 4.25 -6.93 17.86
N THR A 54 5.24 -6.19 18.37
CA THR A 54 5.50 -4.80 17.98
C THR A 54 5.94 -4.69 16.53
N ALA A 55 6.76 -5.63 16.04
CA ALA A 55 7.18 -5.67 14.64
C ALA A 55 6.00 -5.93 13.69
N ASN A 56 5.14 -6.89 14.01
CA ASN A 56 3.97 -7.20 13.20
C ASN A 56 2.95 -6.04 13.23
N LEU A 57 2.72 -5.45 14.40
CA LEU A 57 1.86 -4.28 14.53
C LEU A 57 2.40 -3.10 13.71
N THR A 58 3.71 -2.83 13.78
CA THR A 58 4.35 -1.81 12.95
C THR A 58 4.17 -2.12 11.48
N ALA A 59 4.41 -3.36 11.04
CA ALA A 59 4.22 -3.76 9.65
C ALA A 59 2.80 -3.46 9.16
N ILE A 60 1.78 -3.83 9.93
CA ILE A 60 0.37 -3.56 9.61
C ILE A 60 0.07 -2.05 9.57
N LEU A 61 0.60 -1.26 10.52
CA LEU A 61 0.36 0.18 10.59
C LEU A 61 1.13 0.98 9.53
N THR A 62 2.26 0.45 9.06
CA THR A 62 3.06 1.06 7.98
C THR A 62 2.60 0.65 6.59
N GLN A 63 1.80 -0.41 6.47
CA GLN A 63 1.12 -0.73 5.23
C GLN A 63 0.04 0.33 5.01
N GLU A 64 0.29 1.25 4.08
CA GLU A 64 -0.80 2.02 3.49
C GLU A 64 -1.80 1.01 2.93
N ALA A 65 -3.05 1.09 3.38
CA ALA A 65 -4.11 0.21 2.93
C ALA A 65 -4.39 0.49 1.46
N LEU A 66 -3.62 -0.16 0.59
CA LEU A 66 -3.80 -0.22 -0.86
C LEU A 66 -4.97 -1.16 -1.16
N VAL A 67 -6.12 -0.91 -0.54
CA VAL A 67 -7.37 -1.52 -0.95
C VAL A 67 -7.76 -0.78 -2.21
N SER A 68 -7.25 -1.23 -3.36
CA SER A 68 -7.74 -0.74 -4.64
C SER A 68 -9.16 -1.29 -4.83
N PRO A 69 -10.20 -0.45 -4.77
CA PRO A 69 -11.56 -0.95 -4.81
C PRO A 69 -12.04 -1.12 -6.26
N ILE A 70 -11.11 -1.11 -7.23
CA ILE A 70 -11.35 -0.99 -8.66
C ILE A 70 -10.62 -2.15 -9.34
N SER A 71 -11.39 -3.12 -9.84
CA SER A 71 -10.85 -4.34 -10.45
C SER A 71 -11.00 -4.34 -11.97
N SER A 72 -11.94 -3.54 -12.49
CA SER A 72 -12.33 -3.55 -13.88
C SER A 72 -12.61 -2.14 -14.40
N LEU A 73 -12.61 -2.00 -15.73
CA LEU A 73 -12.99 -0.75 -16.40
C LEU A 73 -14.47 -0.41 -16.16
N THR A 74 -15.34 -1.41 -15.95
CA THR A 74 -16.75 -1.19 -15.63
C THR A 74 -16.93 -0.59 -14.24
N ASP A 75 -16.14 -1.00 -13.25
CA ASP A 75 -16.19 -0.41 -11.90
C ASP A 75 -15.87 1.10 -11.91
N ILE A 76 -15.00 1.52 -12.82
CA ILE A 76 -14.61 2.93 -13.01
C ILE A 76 -15.81 3.73 -13.55
N VAL A 77 -16.54 3.16 -14.51
CA VAL A 77 -17.71 3.79 -15.12
C VAL A 77 -18.87 3.85 -14.12
N ASP A 78 -19.14 2.77 -13.40
CA ASP A 78 -20.24 2.67 -12.44
C ASP A 78 -20.08 3.65 -11.27
N ARG A 79 -18.84 3.94 -10.89
CA ARG A 79 -18.51 4.90 -9.81
C ARG A 79 -18.20 6.32 -10.31
N ASP A 80 -18.41 6.58 -11.59
CA ASP A 80 -18.16 7.88 -12.24
C ASP A 80 -16.73 8.42 -11.99
N LEU A 81 -15.75 7.53 -11.96
CA LEU A 81 -14.37 7.88 -11.67
C LEU A 81 -13.67 8.45 -12.90
N ARG A 82 -12.92 9.52 -12.68
CA ARG A 82 -12.04 10.12 -13.69
C ARG A 82 -10.76 9.34 -13.94
N ILE A 83 -10.39 9.25 -15.22
CA ILE A 83 -9.27 8.47 -15.73
C ILE A 83 -8.21 9.41 -16.32
N CYS A 84 -6.95 9.26 -15.90
CA CYS A 84 -5.80 9.79 -16.63
C CYS A 84 -5.23 8.72 -17.55
N SER A 85 -4.90 9.08 -18.78
CA SER A 85 -4.11 8.21 -19.65
C SER A 85 -3.32 9.04 -20.63
N ILE A 86 -2.31 8.44 -21.24
CA ILE A 86 -1.68 9.02 -22.44
C ILE A 86 -2.68 9.06 -23.59
N ARG A 87 -2.51 9.98 -24.55
CA ARG A 87 -3.41 10.15 -25.70
C ARG A 87 -3.58 8.88 -26.54
N THR A 88 -2.50 8.15 -26.79
CA THR A 88 -2.54 6.87 -27.51
C THR A 88 -3.36 5.82 -26.77
N GLY A 89 -3.21 5.75 -25.45
CA GLY A 89 -4.00 4.88 -24.56
C GLY A 89 -5.49 5.23 -24.60
N TYR A 90 -5.82 6.52 -24.52
CA TYR A 90 -7.21 7.00 -24.66
C TYR A 90 -7.83 6.57 -25.98
N LEU A 91 -7.13 6.75 -27.10
CA LEU A 91 -7.63 6.37 -28.42
C LEU A 91 -7.85 4.85 -28.54
N ASN A 92 -6.95 4.05 -27.99
CA ASN A 92 -7.06 2.58 -27.99
C ASN A 92 -8.24 2.11 -27.13
N ILE A 93 -8.44 2.71 -25.96
CA ILE A 93 -9.58 2.35 -25.09
C ILE A 93 -10.89 2.77 -25.75
N ARG A 94 -10.92 3.96 -26.35
CA ARG A 94 -12.09 4.48 -27.04
C ARG A 94 -12.47 3.64 -28.26
N SER A 95 -11.50 3.08 -28.97
CA SER A 95 -11.78 2.18 -30.10
C SER A 95 -12.28 0.80 -29.66
N LEU A 96 -11.83 0.30 -28.50
CA LEU A 96 -12.21 -1.02 -27.99
C LEU A 96 -13.54 -1.02 -27.22
N TYR A 97 -13.76 -0.02 -26.36
CA TYR A 97 -14.89 0.02 -25.42
C TYR A 97 -15.86 1.17 -25.68
N GLY A 98 -15.58 2.06 -26.65
CA GLY A 98 -16.42 3.22 -26.95
C GLY A 98 -16.21 4.38 -25.96
N ASN A 99 -17.26 5.13 -25.65
CA ASN A 99 -17.20 6.21 -24.66
C ASN A 99 -17.28 5.62 -23.25
N VAL A 100 -16.13 5.24 -22.70
CA VAL A 100 -16.00 4.74 -21.32
C VAL A 100 -15.39 5.81 -20.41
N GLY A 101 -16.13 6.22 -19.40
CA GLY A 101 -15.64 7.08 -18.31
C GLY A 101 -15.28 8.51 -18.70
N LYS A 102 -14.91 9.30 -17.67
CA LYS A 102 -14.50 10.71 -17.82
C LYS A 102 -12.99 10.79 -17.88
N PHE A 103 -12.44 10.89 -19.09
CA PHE A 103 -11.01 11.14 -19.27
C PHE A 103 -10.68 12.59 -18.96
N VAL A 104 -9.63 12.79 -18.16
CA VAL A 104 -9.10 14.11 -17.86
C VAL A 104 -8.48 14.72 -19.11
N LYS A 105 -8.69 16.03 -19.29
CA LYS A 105 -8.14 16.82 -20.40
C LYS A 105 -6.75 17.33 -20.05
N ASP A 106 -5.84 17.38 -21.02
CA ASP A 106 -4.51 17.93 -20.80
C ASP A 106 -4.57 19.45 -20.56
N PRO A 107 -4.10 19.96 -19.41
CA PRO A 107 -4.17 21.39 -19.12
C PRO A 107 -3.32 22.22 -20.09
N VAL A 108 -3.98 23.17 -20.75
CA VAL A 108 -3.34 24.10 -21.71
C VAL A 108 -2.27 24.98 -21.06
N GLU A 109 -2.43 25.29 -19.77
CA GLU A 109 -1.48 26.09 -18.98
C GLU A 109 -0.08 25.45 -18.89
N LEU A 110 -0.02 24.12 -18.98
CA LEU A 110 1.22 23.34 -18.91
C LEU A 110 1.68 22.86 -20.29
N GLY A 111 1.22 23.50 -21.36
CA GLY A 111 1.57 23.13 -22.74
C GLY A 111 0.79 21.91 -23.27
N GLY A 112 -0.37 21.60 -22.68
CA GLY A 112 -1.31 20.62 -23.22
C GLY A 112 -2.21 21.21 -24.32
N ASP A 113 -3.00 20.34 -24.96
CA ASP A 113 -3.90 20.68 -26.06
C ASP A 113 -5.38 20.85 -25.64
N GLY A 114 -5.71 20.68 -24.36
CA GLY A 114 -7.09 20.76 -23.84
C GLY A 114 -7.99 19.58 -24.23
N MET A 115 -7.44 18.57 -24.90
CA MET A 115 -8.16 17.38 -25.33
C MET A 115 -7.99 16.23 -24.30
N PRO A 116 -8.91 15.24 -24.28
CA PRO A 116 -8.84 14.13 -23.32
C PRO A 116 -7.61 13.25 -23.54
N GLY A 117 -6.94 12.91 -22.45
CA GLY A 117 -5.68 12.17 -22.45
C GLY A 117 -4.47 13.09 -22.67
N PHE A 118 -3.42 12.88 -21.88
CA PHE A 118 -2.25 13.74 -21.87
C PHE A 118 -1.42 13.55 -23.14
N ASN A 119 -0.99 14.68 -23.70
CA ASN A 119 -0.14 14.77 -24.88
C ASN A 119 0.72 16.03 -24.78
N CYS A 120 1.87 15.91 -24.11
CA CYS A 120 2.86 16.99 -24.10
C CYS A 120 4.01 16.64 -25.06
N PRO A 121 4.32 17.48 -26.06
CA PRO A 121 5.46 17.25 -26.94
C PRO A 121 6.79 17.51 -26.23
N ASP A 122 6.82 18.47 -25.30
CA ASP A 122 8.04 18.94 -24.64
C ASP A 122 8.29 18.30 -23.27
N CYS A 123 7.54 17.26 -22.89
CA CYS A 123 7.62 16.67 -21.55
C CYS A 123 7.45 15.15 -21.56
N ASN A 124 7.77 14.51 -20.43
CA ASN A 124 7.52 13.09 -20.25
C ASN A 124 6.03 12.86 -19.94
N VAL A 125 5.26 12.49 -20.98
CA VAL A 125 3.81 12.28 -20.89
C VAL A 125 3.44 11.24 -19.82
N ALA A 126 4.23 10.18 -19.68
CA ALA A 126 3.98 9.14 -18.68
C ALA A 126 4.09 9.71 -17.27
N GLN A 127 5.14 10.51 -17.00
CA GLN A 127 5.30 11.18 -15.71
C GLN A 127 4.12 12.13 -15.43
N ARG A 128 3.68 12.91 -16.42
CA ARG A 128 2.52 13.81 -16.28
C ARG A 128 1.24 13.07 -15.89
N VAL A 129 0.97 11.91 -16.50
CA VAL A 129 -0.18 11.07 -16.11
C VAL A 129 -0.14 10.73 -14.62
N PHE A 130 1.05 10.40 -14.10
CA PHE A 130 1.21 10.17 -12.68
C PHE A 130 1.10 11.47 -11.88
N ASP A 131 1.71 12.58 -12.28
CA ASP A 131 1.61 13.84 -11.53
C ASP A 131 0.15 14.27 -11.26
N PHE A 132 -0.76 13.98 -12.20
CA PHE A 132 -2.20 14.25 -12.07
C PHE A 132 -3.02 13.10 -11.44
N LEU A 133 -2.39 11.98 -11.10
CA LEU A 133 -2.99 10.88 -10.37
C LEU A 133 -2.94 11.15 -8.85
N ASP A 134 -4.04 11.70 -8.34
CA ASP A 134 -4.27 11.99 -6.93
C ASP A 134 -5.77 11.85 -6.62
N PRO A 135 -6.20 10.74 -5.98
CA PRO A 135 -7.62 10.48 -5.75
C PRO A 135 -8.26 11.49 -4.80
N ILE A 136 -7.48 12.09 -3.88
CA ILE A 136 -8.00 13.06 -2.90
C ILE A 136 -8.25 14.39 -3.59
N LYS A 137 -7.30 14.84 -4.43
CA LYS A 137 -7.48 16.08 -5.19
C LYS A 137 -8.48 15.92 -6.32
N ALA A 138 -8.60 14.72 -6.89
CA ALA A 138 -9.58 14.45 -7.92
C ALA A 138 -10.96 14.91 -7.46
N ASP A 139 -11.43 14.55 -6.27
CA ASP A 139 -12.74 14.99 -5.76
C ASP A 139 -12.99 16.50 -5.78
N THR A 140 -11.93 17.33 -5.71
CA THR A 140 -12.04 18.79 -5.64
C THR A 140 -11.68 19.52 -6.93
N ASP A 141 -10.72 19.03 -7.70
CA ASP A 141 -10.21 19.67 -8.92
C ASP A 141 -10.36 18.72 -10.12
N GLU A 142 -11.04 19.21 -11.17
CA GLU A 142 -11.31 18.48 -12.41
C GLU A 142 -10.04 18.04 -13.17
N ARG A 143 -8.91 18.69 -12.90
CA ARG A 143 -7.61 18.40 -13.53
C ARG A 143 -6.97 17.11 -13.02
N TYR A 144 -7.39 16.59 -11.86
CA TYR A 144 -6.85 15.37 -11.29
C TYR A 144 -7.76 14.17 -11.57
N CYS A 145 -7.17 12.97 -11.54
CA CYS A 145 -7.88 11.71 -11.72
C CYS A 145 -7.71 10.78 -10.51
N HIS A 146 -8.65 9.85 -10.39
CA HIS A 146 -8.64 8.82 -9.36
C HIS A 146 -7.82 7.60 -9.80
N VAL A 147 -7.81 7.33 -11.10
CA VAL A 147 -7.13 6.18 -11.70
C VAL A 147 -6.35 6.59 -12.94
N ALA A 148 -5.22 5.93 -13.16
CA ALA A 148 -4.40 6.12 -14.35
C ALA A 148 -4.30 4.82 -15.14
N ILE A 149 -4.44 4.92 -16.47
CA ILE A 149 -4.18 3.82 -17.39
C ILE A 149 -2.91 4.14 -18.16
N THR A 150 -1.87 3.35 -17.89
CA THR A 150 -0.56 3.48 -18.54
C THR A 150 0.10 2.12 -18.69
N GLN A 151 1.28 2.09 -19.29
CA GLN A 151 2.08 0.86 -19.40
C GLN A 151 2.70 0.52 -18.04
N GLU A 152 2.73 -0.76 -17.70
CA GLU A 152 3.30 -1.26 -16.44
C GLU A 152 4.78 -0.86 -16.29
N GLN A 153 5.51 -0.85 -17.41
CA GLN A 153 6.93 -0.49 -17.46
C GLN A 153 7.19 0.94 -16.98
N ASP A 154 6.29 1.88 -17.29
CA ASP A 154 6.47 3.30 -16.91
C ASP A 154 6.47 3.48 -15.40
N LEU A 155 5.58 2.76 -14.69
CA LEU A 155 5.52 2.81 -13.24
C LEU A 155 6.79 2.24 -12.61
N VAL A 156 7.28 1.11 -13.13
CA VAL A 156 8.53 0.49 -12.66
C VAL A 156 9.72 1.42 -12.86
N VAL A 157 9.80 2.08 -14.02
CA VAL A 157 10.85 3.08 -14.31
C VAL A 157 10.78 4.26 -13.34
N LEU A 158 9.59 4.78 -13.04
CA LEU A 158 9.43 5.89 -12.10
C LEU A 158 9.77 5.49 -10.65
N HIS A 159 9.35 4.30 -10.22
CA HIS A 159 9.73 3.75 -8.93
C HIS A 159 11.25 3.57 -8.80
N SER A 160 11.93 3.12 -9.86
CA SER A 160 13.39 3.00 -9.86
C SER A 160 14.11 4.35 -9.67
N LYS A 161 13.46 5.45 -10.03
CA LYS A 161 13.95 6.83 -9.85
C LYS A 161 13.57 7.42 -8.48
N GLY A 162 12.88 6.66 -7.63
CA GLY A 162 12.34 7.12 -6.36
C GLY A 162 11.15 8.08 -6.52
N GLN A 163 10.49 8.09 -7.68
CA GLN A 163 9.33 8.94 -7.97
C GLN A 163 8.05 8.12 -7.91
N HIS A 164 6.98 8.71 -7.39
CA HIS A 164 5.64 8.11 -7.34
C HIS A 164 5.54 6.75 -6.62
N CYS A 165 6.42 6.47 -5.66
CA CYS A 165 6.43 5.21 -4.89
C CYS A 165 5.15 4.94 -4.10
N ASN A 166 4.28 5.94 -3.95
CA ASN A 166 2.96 5.84 -3.33
C ASN A 166 1.87 5.34 -4.30
N LYS A 167 2.24 4.88 -5.50
CA LYS A 167 1.31 4.42 -6.53
C LYS A 167 1.59 2.97 -6.83
N THR A 168 0.54 2.21 -7.12
CA THR A 168 0.66 0.80 -7.46
C THR A 168 -0.23 0.47 -8.63
N THR A 169 0.10 -0.62 -9.31
CA THR A 169 -0.81 -1.22 -10.29
C THR A 169 -2.02 -1.80 -9.58
N VAL A 170 -3.19 -1.61 -10.18
CA VAL A 170 -4.48 -2.10 -9.67
C VAL A 170 -5.25 -2.73 -10.82
N GLY A 171 -5.81 -3.92 -10.58
CA GLY A 171 -6.53 -4.69 -11.60
C GLY A 171 -5.63 -5.36 -12.66
N HIS A 172 -6.28 -5.93 -13.68
CA HIS A 172 -5.62 -6.58 -14.81
C HIS A 172 -5.43 -5.61 -15.99
N PRO A 173 -4.46 -5.86 -16.90
CA PRO A 173 -4.27 -5.06 -18.10
C PRO A 173 -5.57 -4.90 -18.90
N VAL A 174 -5.94 -3.66 -19.21
CA VAL A 174 -7.18 -3.31 -19.94
C VAL A 174 -7.09 -3.69 -21.42
N ALA A 175 -5.87 -3.65 -21.97
CA ALA A 175 -5.55 -4.08 -23.32
C ALA A 175 -4.06 -4.47 -23.40
N ASN A 176 -3.75 -5.50 -24.19
CA ASN A 176 -2.37 -5.87 -24.52
C ASN A 176 -2.07 -5.42 -25.95
N ALA A 177 -1.15 -4.46 -26.09
CA ALA A 177 -0.61 -4.10 -27.39
C ALA A 177 0.68 -4.90 -27.62
N GLN A 178 0.66 -5.82 -28.59
CA GLN A 178 1.89 -6.49 -29.03
C GLN A 178 2.66 -5.56 -29.96
N THR A 179 3.65 -4.85 -29.42
CA THR A 179 4.63 -4.12 -30.23
C THR A 179 5.75 -5.07 -30.63
N GLY A 180 5.75 -5.48 -31.90
CA GLY A 180 6.86 -6.23 -32.50
C GLY A 180 7.86 -5.30 -33.19
N ILE A 181 9.14 -5.67 -33.20
CA ILE A 181 10.13 -5.04 -34.07
C ILE A 181 10.05 -5.76 -35.42
N PRO A 182 9.70 -5.09 -36.53
CA PRO A 182 9.75 -5.73 -37.83
C PRO A 182 11.22 -6.03 -38.18
N SER A 183 11.62 -7.29 -38.11
CA SER A 183 12.89 -7.75 -38.65
C SER A 183 12.66 -8.40 -40.01
N LEU A 184 13.30 -7.84 -41.03
CA LEU A 184 13.48 -8.54 -42.31
C LEU A 184 14.55 -9.59 -42.10
N LEU A 185 14.15 -10.81 -41.75
CA LEU A 185 15.02 -11.98 -41.89
C LEU A 185 15.19 -12.22 -43.40
N ARG A 186 16.42 -12.01 -43.89
CA ARG A 186 16.83 -12.29 -45.26
C ARG A 186 17.68 -13.55 -45.28
#